data_AF-A0A1H3XL24-F1
#
_entry.id   AF-A0A1H3XL24-F1
#
_cell.length_a   1.000
_cell.length_b   1.000
_cell.length_c   1.000
_cell.angle_alpha   90.00
_cell.angle_beta   90.00
_cell.angle_gamma   90.00
#
_symmetry.space_group_name_H-M   'P 1'
#
loop_
_entity.id
_entity.type
_entity.pdbx_description
1 polymer ?
#
loop_
_entity_poly.entity_id
_entity_poly.type
_entity_poly.pdbx_seq_one_letter_code
_entity_poly.pdbx_strand_id
1 'polypeptide(L)'
;MERMIEVLHESRLANVFEIVGEGRTASTLLVSVVWDDGKSRRTYFKMFHKSLPLGLLNEITGYLLAKSCGLPLPTHAGIIKVPKGLIENQDDFLPHAFVVSEAPGKTPTTICQLTDPITNQQLNAVMGMLRDWPKLNDTIAFDDWAANTDRNLQNIVVDGPGKIYLIDHSNLPVKPNWSASDLQPHEKYRNILVDILQIVQDGKLPQKRAIAVAATQHSDAYNNIIDELEYWWEQFLSADSSRRKAIDDFLRIRAADGHSRLSSNFYLMAV
;
A
#
# COMPACT_ATOMS: atom_id res chain seq x y z
N MET A 1 -2.33 -13.75 19.81
CA MET A 1 -2.61 -13.71 18.36
C MET A 1 -1.26 -13.59 17.66
N GLU A 2 -1.00 -14.42 16.64
CA GLU A 2 0.20 -14.26 15.81
C GLU A 2 0.03 -12.98 14.98
N ARG A 3 1.01 -12.07 15.02
CA ARG A 3 0.95 -10.79 14.29
C ARG A 3 1.20 -11.03 12.81
N MET A 4 0.53 -10.29 11.94
CA MET A 4 0.78 -10.37 10.49
C MET A 4 2.12 -9.73 10.10
N ILE A 5 2.59 -8.73 10.84
CA ILE A 5 3.92 -8.14 10.65
C ILE A 5 4.92 -8.84 11.56
N GLU A 6 5.85 -9.58 10.95
CA GLU A 6 6.91 -10.30 11.66
C GLU A 6 7.97 -9.33 12.22
N VAL A 7 8.43 -9.54 13.46
CA VAL A 7 9.54 -8.78 14.04
C VAL A 7 10.80 -9.63 13.98
N LEU A 8 11.66 -9.33 13.01
CA LEU A 8 12.79 -10.16 12.66
C LEU A 8 14.10 -9.56 13.20
N HIS A 9 14.97 -10.42 13.73
CA HIS A 9 16.30 -10.02 14.16
C HIS A 9 17.20 -9.71 12.94
N GLU A 10 18.16 -8.78 13.08
CA GLU A 10 19.07 -8.37 12.00
C GLU A 10 19.88 -9.55 11.41
N SER A 11 20.14 -10.60 12.20
CA SER A 11 20.80 -11.83 11.75
C SER A 11 19.97 -12.67 10.76
N ARG A 12 18.70 -12.33 10.52
CA ARG A 12 17.85 -12.97 9.51
C ARG A 12 18.17 -12.49 8.10
N LEU A 13 18.86 -11.36 7.95
CA LEU A 13 19.36 -10.87 6.66
C LEU A 13 20.59 -11.70 6.26
N ALA A 14 20.47 -12.43 5.15
CA ALA A 14 21.51 -13.36 4.72
C ALA A 14 22.42 -12.81 3.62
N ASN A 15 21.85 -12.20 2.58
CA ASN A 15 22.60 -11.68 1.42
C ASN A 15 21.93 -10.43 0.85
N VAL A 16 22.73 -9.49 0.33
CA VAL A 16 22.25 -8.36 -0.49
C VAL A 16 22.50 -8.70 -1.96
N PHE A 17 21.45 -8.65 -2.79
CA PHE A 17 21.55 -8.99 -4.20
C PHE A 17 21.76 -7.75 -5.07
N GLU A 18 20.94 -6.71 -4.86
CA GLU A 18 20.95 -5.49 -5.67
C GLU A 18 20.36 -4.30 -4.90
N ILE A 19 20.75 -3.11 -5.33
CA ILE A 19 20.09 -1.85 -4.98
C ILE A 19 19.02 -1.62 -6.06
N VAL A 20 17.74 -1.70 -5.68
CA VAL A 20 16.60 -1.66 -6.60
C VAL A 20 16.17 -0.23 -6.89
N GLY A 21 16.22 0.61 -5.86
CA GLY A 21 15.83 2.01 -5.97
C GLY A 21 16.57 2.83 -4.93
N GLU A 22 17.20 3.90 -5.40
CA GLU A 22 17.87 4.89 -4.58
C GLU A 22 17.15 6.24 -4.79
N GLY A 23 16.65 6.81 -3.70
CA GLY A 23 15.93 8.08 -3.73
C GLY A 23 16.24 8.92 -2.51
N ARG A 24 15.86 10.20 -2.55
CA ARG A 24 16.01 11.11 -1.39
C ARG A 24 15.15 10.71 -0.18
N THR A 25 14.17 9.84 -0.39
CA THR A 25 13.06 9.54 0.53
C THR A 25 13.15 8.15 1.14
N ALA A 26 13.53 7.15 0.34
CA ALA A 26 13.77 5.78 0.77
C ALA A 26 14.80 5.11 -0.16
N SER A 27 15.52 4.14 0.40
CA SER A 27 16.41 3.24 -0.35
C SER A 27 15.90 1.82 -0.23
N THR A 28 15.73 1.15 -1.36
CA THR A 28 15.21 -0.21 -1.44
C THR A 28 16.28 -1.16 -1.96
N LEU A 29 16.59 -2.18 -1.17
CA LEU A 29 17.48 -3.26 -1.53
C LEU A 29 16.66 -4.51 -1.82
N LEU A 30 17.11 -5.34 -2.74
CA LEU A 30 16.66 -6.72 -2.83
C LEU A 30 17.65 -7.59 -2.07
N VAL A 31 17.15 -8.32 -1.09
CA VAL A 31 17.95 -9.13 -0.16
C VAL A 31 17.35 -10.52 -0.01
N SER A 32 18.09 -11.41 0.65
CA SER A 32 17.59 -12.68 1.15
C SER A 32 17.29 -12.56 2.64
N VAL A 33 16.06 -12.86 3.05
CA VAL A 33 15.65 -12.92 4.46
C VAL A 33 15.17 -14.33 4.80
N VAL A 34 15.62 -14.85 5.94
CA VAL A 34 15.08 -16.07 6.54
C VAL A 34 13.90 -15.67 7.43
N TRP A 35 12.70 -16.04 7.02
CA TRP A 35 11.45 -15.72 7.73
C TRP A 35 11.22 -16.69 8.91
N ASP A 36 10.22 -16.41 9.76
CA ASP A 36 10.01 -17.23 10.97
C ASP A 36 9.59 -18.68 10.68
N ASP A 37 9.09 -18.95 9.47
CA ASP A 37 8.87 -20.32 8.97
C ASP A 37 10.17 -21.06 8.57
N GLY A 38 11.33 -20.44 8.80
CA GLY A 38 12.65 -20.98 8.54
C GLY A 38 13.08 -20.97 7.07
N LYS A 39 12.24 -20.49 6.14
CA LYS A 39 12.58 -20.48 4.72
C LYS A 39 13.18 -19.14 4.30
N SER A 40 14.24 -19.23 3.51
CA SER A 40 14.89 -18.08 2.89
C SER A 40 14.11 -17.61 1.67
N ARG A 41 13.84 -16.30 1.55
CA ARG A 41 13.13 -15.70 0.42
C ARG A 41 13.78 -14.41 -0.06
N ARG A 42 13.69 -14.17 -1.36
CA ARG A 42 13.93 -12.85 -1.96
C ARG A 42 12.92 -11.86 -1.38
N THR A 43 13.44 -10.74 -0.91
CA THR A 43 12.73 -9.79 -0.04
C THR A 43 13.16 -8.38 -0.38
N TYR A 44 12.21 -7.47 -0.58
CA TYR A 44 12.49 -6.05 -0.67
C TYR A 44 12.70 -5.50 0.74
N PHE A 45 13.83 -4.85 0.95
CA PHE A 45 14.27 -4.24 2.20
C PHE A 45 14.27 -2.72 2.02
N LYS A 46 13.24 -2.07 2.56
CA LYS A 46 12.98 -0.65 2.35
C LYS A 46 13.36 0.15 3.60
N MET A 47 14.40 0.96 3.45
CA MET A 47 14.89 1.88 4.48
C MET A 47 14.36 3.27 4.19
N PHE A 48 13.74 3.89 5.19
CA PHE A 48 13.23 5.25 5.07
C PHE A 48 14.22 6.25 5.64
N HIS A 49 14.43 7.35 4.94
CA HIS A 49 15.25 8.46 5.44
C HIS A 49 14.56 9.08 6.67
N LYS A 50 15.33 9.63 7.62
CA LYS A 50 14.80 10.29 8.83
C LYS A 50 13.88 11.49 8.53
N SER A 51 13.99 12.06 7.33
CA SER A 51 13.08 13.10 6.84
C SER A 51 11.67 12.58 6.50
N LEU A 52 11.49 11.26 6.34
CA LEU A 52 10.19 10.58 6.19
C LEU A 52 9.91 9.66 7.38
N PRO A 53 9.71 10.21 8.59
CA PRO A 53 9.61 9.40 9.81
C PRO A 53 8.41 8.45 9.83
N LEU A 54 7.38 8.69 9.02
CA LEU A 54 6.16 7.87 8.98
C LEU A 54 6.22 6.76 7.93
N GLY A 55 7.23 6.71 7.07
CA GLY A 55 7.24 5.77 5.93
C GLY A 55 7.09 4.30 6.35
N LEU A 56 7.75 3.91 7.45
CA LEU A 56 7.64 2.56 8.02
C LEU A 56 6.23 2.28 8.56
N LEU A 57 5.64 3.23 9.28
CA LEU A 57 4.29 3.13 9.82
C LEU A 57 3.24 3.04 8.71
N ASN A 58 3.44 3.80 7.63
CA ASN A 58 2.56 3.84 6.47
C ASN A 58 2.55 2.50 5.71
N GLU A 59 3.73 1.90 5.51
CA GLU A 59 3.83 0.56 4.91
C GLU A 59 3.12 -0.51 5.74
N ILE A 60 3.36 -0.51 7.06
CA ILE A 60 2.70 -1.42 7.99
C ILE A 60 1.17 -1.24 7.93
N THR A 61 0.71 0.00 8.07
CA THR A 61 -0.73 0.32 8.08
C THR A 61 -1.39 -0.10 6.75
N GLY A 62 -0.79 0.26 5.62
CA GLY A 62 -1.33 -0.08 4.31
C GLY A 62 -1.31 -1.58 4.02
N TYR A 63 -0.25 -2.29 4.41
CA TYR A 63 -0.18 -3.75 4.27
C TYR A 63 -1.28 -4.44 5.08
N LEU A 64 -1.45 -4.07 6.36
CA LEU A 64 -2.48 -4.64 7.24
C LEU A 64 -3.89 -4.41 6.71
N LEU A 65 -4.20 -3.17 6.31
CA LEU A 65 -5.50 -2.84 5.73
C LEU A 65 -5.76 -3.62 4.43
N ALA A 66 -4.81 -3.62 3.49
CA ALA A 66 -4.97 -4.35 2.24
C ALA A 66 -5.11 -5.87 2.46
N LYS A 67 -4.36 -6.43 3.42
CA LYS A 67 -4.44 -7.84 3.80
C LYS A 67 -5.82 -8.18 4.35
N SER A 68 -6.38 -7.31 5.20
CA SER A 68 -7.72 -7.48 5.78
C SER A 68 -8.83 -7.44 4.74
N CYS A 69 -8.65 -6.69 3.65
CA CYS A 69 -9.54 -6.69 2.48
C CYS A 69 -9.37 -7.91 1.56
N GLY A 70 -8.46 -8.84 1.88
CA GLY A 70 -8.13 -9.97 1.01
C GLY A 70 -7.58 -9.53 -0.35
N LEU A 71 -6.88 -8.39 -0.38
CA LEU A 71 -6.18 -7.94 -1.59
C LEU A 71 -4.89 -8.73 -1.78
N PRO A 72 -4.46 -8.95 -3.04
CA PRO A 72 -3.26 -9.72 -3.31
C PRO A 72 -2.04 -8.86 -2.96
N LEU A 73 -1.27 -9.34 -2.00
CA LEU A 73 -0.04 -8.73 -1.50
C LEU A 73 1.07 -9.78 -1.57
N PRO A 74 2.35 -9.38 -1.49
CA PRO A 74 3.38 -10.33 -1.17
C PRO A 74 3.10 -11.02 0.18
N THR A 75 3.49 -12.29 0.28
CA THR A 75 2.97 -13.20 1.30
C THR A 75 3.47 -12.91 2.71
N HIS A 76 4.70 -12.40 2.84
CA HIS A 76 5.32 -12.10 4.13
C HIS A 76 5.67 -10.62 4.21
N ALA A 77 5.44 -10.03 5.38
CA ALA A 77 5.83 -8.68 5.72
C ALA A 77 6.37 -8.65 7.15
N GLY A 78 7.32 -7.75 7.39
CA GLY A 78 7.96 -7.65 8.68
C GLY A 78 8.76 -6.37 8.84
N ILE A 79 9.38 -6.24 10.01
CA ILE A 79 10.37 -5.23 10.31
C ILE A 79 11.69 -5.87 10.69
N ILE A 80 12.79 -5.31 10.19
CA ILE A 80 14.15 -5.70 10.56
C ILE A 80 14.90 -4.45 11.02
N LYS A 81 15.65 -4.56 12.12
CA LYS A 81 16.65 -3.55 12.49
C LYS A 81 17.76 -3.52 11.44
N VAL A 82 18.08 -2.34 10.92
CA VAL A 82 19.08 -2.17 9.86
C VAL A 82 20.47 -2.54 10.41
N PRO A 83 21.14 -3.59 9.87
CA PRO A 83 22.49 -3.95 10.28
C PRO A 83 23.45 -2.78 10.12
N LYS A 84 24.40 -2.63 11.04
CA LYS A 84 25.39 -1.55 10.99
C LYS A 84 26.31 -1.72 9.78
N GLY A 85 26.51 -0.64 9.03
CA GLY A 85 27.33 -0.62 7.82
C GLY A 85 26.67 -1.24 6.59
N LEU A 86 25.34 -1.48 6.61
CA LEU A 86 24.65 -2.06 5.46
C LEU A 86 24.73 -1.16 4.22
N ILE A 87 24.64 0.16 4.42
CA ILE A 87 24.78 1.17 3.37
C ILE A 87 25.65 2.33 3.84
N GLU A 88 26.21 3.07 2.89
CA GLU A 88 26.81 4.38 3.15
C GLU A 88 25.76 5.36 3.70
N ASN A 89 26.19 6.28 4.58
CA ASN A 89 25.30 7.26 5.22
C ASN A 89 24.09 6.65 5.94
N GLN A 90 24.21 5.42 6.47
CA GLN A 90 23.14 4.74 7.21
C GLN A 90 22.52 5.59 8.33
N ASP A 91 23.31 6.47 8.96
CA ASP A 91 22.84 7.35 10.03
C ASP A 91 21.77 8.36 9.55
N ASP A 92 21.57 8.53 8.25
CA ASP A 92 20.51 9.36 7.69
C ASP A 92 19.15 8.62 7.63
N PHE A 93 19.14 7.31 7.85
CA PHE A 93 17.95 6.46 7.77
C PHE A 93 17.39 6.08 9.15
N LEU A 94 16.12 5.66 9.17
CA LEU A 94 15.52 5.07 10.35
C LEU A 94 16.23 3.76 10.74
N PRO A 95 16.29 3.42 12.04
CA PRO A 95 17.00 2.24 12.52
C PRO A 95 16.34 0.91 12.14
N HIS A 96 15.10 0.95 11.64
CA HIS A 96 14.34 -0.22 11.18
C HIS A 96 13.92 -0.02 9.72
N ALA A 97 13.93 -1.13 8.98
CA ALA A 97 13.42 -1.21 7.62
C ALA A 97 12.11 -1.99 7.59
N PHE A 98 11.25 -1.64 6.64
CA PHE A 98 10.14 -2.51 6.25
C PHE A 98 10.69 -3.59 5.32
N VAL A 99 10.35 -4.85 5.59
CA VAL A 99 10.71 -5.96 4.72
C VAL A 99 9.47 -6.65 4.22
N VAL A 100 9.45 -6.96 2.93
CA VAL A 100 8.32 -7.64 2.29
C VAL A 100 8.85 -8.63 1.27
N SER A 101 8.35 -9.86 1.27
CA SER A 101 8.77 -10.87 0.29
C SER A 101 8.53 -10.36 -1.14
N GLU A 102 9.33 -10.80 -2.10
CA GLU A 102 9.15 -10.45 -3.51
C GLU A 102 7.80 -11.01 -4.02
N ALA A 103 6.99 -10.16 -4.67
CA ALA A 103 5.85 -10.62 -5.45
C ALA A 103 6.34 -11.14 -6.81
N PRO A 104 5.77 -12.25 -7.32
CA PRO A 104 6.11 -12.72 -8.66
C PRO A 104 5.59 -11.73 -9.71
N GLY A 105 6.33 -11.60 -10.82
CA GLY A 105 5.92 -10.79 -11.96
C GLY A 105 6.69 -9.47 -12.12
N LYS A 106 6.12 -8.53 -12.87
CA LYS A 106 6.73 -7.23 -13.18
C LYS A 106 5.68 -6.11 -13.18
N THR A 107 6.11 -4.87 -13.03
CA THR A 107 5.21 -3.72 -13.10
C THR A 107 4.67 -3.52 -14.52
N PRO A 108 3.45 -2.99 -14.70
CA PRO A 108 2.93 -2.57 -16.01
C PRO A 108 3.90 -1.64 -16.76
N THR A 109 4.60 -0.76 -16.05
CA THR A 109 5.66 0.10 -16.62
C THR A 109 6.71 -0.72 -17.36
N THR A 110 7.19 -1.80 -16.74
CA THR A 110 8.21 -2.68 -17.33
C THR A 110 7.62 -3.58 -18.42
N ILE A 111 6.42 -4.12 -18.23
CA ILE A 111 5.77 -5.04 -19.20
C ILE A 111 5.45 -4.32 -20.50
N CYS A 112 4.83 -3.14 -20.42
CA CYS A 112 4.44 -2.34 -21.57
C CYS A 112 5.55 -1.41 -22.07
N GLN A 113 6.72 -1.41 -21.42
CA GLN A 113 7.86 -0.54 -21.74
C GLN A 113 7.41 0.92 -21.89
N LEU A 114 6.68 1.43 -20.89
CA LEU A 114 6.04 2.75 -20.97
C LEU A 114 7.10 3.85 -21.22
N THR A 115 6.81 4.72 -22.19
CA THR A 115 7.63 5.87 -22.55
C THR A 115 6.96 7.16 -22.11
N ASP A 116 7.71 8.27 -22.13
CA ASP A 116 7.16 9.61 -22.02
C ASP A 116 7.33 10.35 -23.36
N PRO A 117 6.25 10.66 -24.11
CA PRO A 117 4.84 10.40 -23.78
C PRO A 117 4.43 8.93 -23.94
N ILE A 118 3.38 8.52 -23.21
CA ILE A 118 2.77 7.18 -23.33
C ILE A 118 1.96 7.13 -24.64
N THR A 119 2.13 6.05 -25.41
CA THR A 119 1.36 5.80 -26.63
C THR A 119 -0.03 5.21 -26.34
N ASN A 120 -0.99 5.41 -27.25
CA ASN A 120 -2.33 4.79 -27.12
C ASN A 120 -2.28 3.26 -27.04
N GLN A 121 -1.34 2.62 -27.75
CA GLN A 121 -1.17 1.16 -27.70
C GLN A 121 -0.74 0.69 -26.32
N GLN A 122 0.25 1.35 -25.72
CA GLN A 122 0.72 1.06 -24.36
C GLN A 122 -0.39 1.29 -23.33
N LEU A 123 -1.11 2.41 -23.44
CA LEU A 123 -2.21 2.72 -22.55
C LEU A 123 -3.33 1.68 -22.65
N ASN A 124 -3.72 1.28 -23.86
CA ASN A 124 -4.73 0.23 -24.06
C ASN A 124 -4.29 -1.13 -23.49
N ALA A 125 -3.01 -1.49 -23.62
CA ALA A 125 -2.48 -2.72 -23.02
C ALA A 125 -2.55 -2.67 -21.48
N VAL A 126 -2.17 -1.55 -20.86
CA VAL A 126 -2.30 -1.34 -19.41
C VAL A 126 -3.76 -1.42 -18.96
N MET A 127 -4.67 -0.72 -19.64
CA MET A 127 -6.09 -0.75 -19.30
C MET A 127 -6.67 -2.16 -19.42
N GLY A 128 -6.28 -2.94 -20.44
CA GLY A 128 -6.70 -4.33 -20.61
C GLY A 128 -6.29 -5.19 -19.42
N MET A 129 -5.02 -5.14 -19.03
CA MET A 129 -4.51 -5.89 -17.87
C MET A 129 -5.26 -5.56 -16.57
N LEU A 130 -5.55 -4.27 -16.34
CA LEU A 130 -6.24 -3.83 -15.14
C LEU A 130 -7.74 -4.19 -15.15
N ARG A 131 -8.42 -4.05 -16.30
CA ARG A 131 -9.87 -4.34 -16.41
C ARG A 131 -10.20 -5.82 -16.20
N ASP A 132 -9.30 -6.70 -16.60
CA ASP A 132 -9.47 -8.14 -16.43
C ASP A 132 -9.12 -8.63 -15.02
N TRP A 133 -8.68 -7.73 -14.14
CA TRP A 133 -8.30 -8.07 -12.78
C TRP A 133 -9.51 -8.18 -11.85
N PRO A 134 -9.81 -9.36 -11.27
CA PRO A 134 -11.01 -9.54 -10.44
C PRO A 134 -11.04 -8.67 -9.19
N LYS A 135 -9.88 -8.23 -8.70
CA LYS A 135 -9.75 -7.39 -7.49
C LYS A 135 -9.64 -5.89 -7.79
N LEU A 136 -9.86 -5.47 -9.05
CA LEU A 136 -9.77 -4.06 -9.43
C LEU A 136 -10.75 -3.19 -8.62
N ASN A 137 -12.01 -3.61 -8.51
CA ASN A 137 -13.04 -2.82 -7.82
C ASN A 137 -12.74 -2.73 -6.32
N ASP A 138 -12.36 -3.85 -5.69
CA ASP A 138 -11.92 -3.91 -4.29
C ASP A 138 -10.71 -3.00 -4.05
N THR A 139 -9.75 -2.97 -4.97
CA THR A 139 -8.55 -2.12 -4.87
C THR A 139 -8.89 -0.64 -4.98
N ILE A 140 -9.77 -0.26 -5.90
CA ILE A 140 -10.23 1.13 -6.02
C ILE A 140 -10.94 1.56 -4.73
N ALA A 141 -11.81 0.70 -4.20
CA ALA A 141 -12.50 0.96 -2.94
C ALA A 141 -11.50 1.10 -1.77
N PHE A 142 -10.52 0.22 -1.69
CA PHE A 142 -9.44 0.28 -0.70
C PHE A 142 -8.61 1.56 -0.82
N ASP A 143 -8.20 1.94 -2.02
CA ASP A 143 -7.41 3.15 -2.23
C ASP A 143 -8.23 4.43 -1.92
N ASP A 144 -9.56 4.43 -2.13
CA ASP A 144 -10.41 5.48 -1.56
C ASP A 144 -10.37 5.43 -0.03
N TRP A 145 -10.64 4.27 0.58
CA TRP A 145 -10.71 4.13 2.02
C TRP A 145 -9.44 4.62 2.72
N ALA A 146 -8.28 4.10 2.31
CA ALA A 146 -6.99 4.45 2.87
C ALA A 146 -6.48 5.83 2.42
N ALA A 147 -7.15 6.47 1.46
CA ALA A 147 -6.67 7.67 0.76
C ALA A 147 -5.29 7.46 0.13
N ASN A 148 -5.16 6.38 -0.65
CA ASN A 148 -3.97 6.10 -1.44
C ASN A 148 -3.92 6.93 -2.71
N THR A 149 -3.31 8.10 -2.60
CA THR A 149 -3.17 9.00 -3.75
C THR A 149 -2.02 8.61 -4.68
N ASP A 150 -1.30 7.51 -4.40
CA ASP A 150 -0.12 7.08 -5.15
C ASP A 150 -0.19 5.62 -5.64
N ARG A 151 -1.38 5.06 -5.88
CA ARG A 151 -1.51 3.78 -6.59
C ARG A 151 -1.20 3.93 -8.09
N ASN A 152 0.05 4.22 -8.41
CA ASN A 152 0.54 4.34 -9.79
C ASN A 152 0.97 2.98 -10.37
N LEU A 153 1.31 2.94 -11.65
CA LEU A 153 1.66 1.72 -12.38
C LEU A 153 2.98 1.06 -11.95
N GLN A 154 3.78 1.72 -11.11
CA GLN A 154 4.96 1.10 -10.49
C GLN A 154 4.62 0.42 -9.17
N ASN A 155 3.47 0.75 -8.56
CA ASN A 155 3.03 0.21 -7.27
C ASN A 155 2.10 -1.01 -7.45
N ILE A 156 2.21 -1.69 -8.58
CA ILE A 156 1.42 -2.85 -8.99
C ILE A 156 2.34 -3.83 -9.72
N VAL A 157 2.27 -5.12 -9.38
CA VAL A 157 3.05 -6.19 -10.02
C VAL A 157 2.12 -7.20 -10.68
N VAL A 158 2.36 -7.50 -11.95
CA VAL A 158 1.55 -8.43 -12.75
C VAL A 158 2.32 -9.72 -13.00
N ASP A 159 1.74 -10.85 -12.57
CA ASP A 159 2.26 -12.22 -12.74
C ASP A 159 1.48 -13.01 -13.82
N GLY A 160 0.63 -12.32 -14.58
CA GLY A 160 -0.19 -12.89 -15.64
C GLY A 160 -1.65 -12.45 -15.57
N PRO A 161 -2.53 -13.01 -16.43
CA PRO A 161 -3.94 -12.61 -16.51
C PRO A 161 -4.65 -12.73 -15.17
N GLY A 162 -5.21 -11.62 -14.68
CA GLY A 162 -5.93 -11.56 -13.41
C GLY A 162 -5.08 -11.75 -12.15
N LYS A 163 -3.75 -11.93 -12.28
CA LYS A 163 -2.82 -12.11 -11.16
C LYS A 163 -2.01 -10.85 -10.97
N ILE A 164 -2.49 -9.99 -10.09
CA ILE A 164 -1.89 -8.69 -9.82
C ILE A 164 -1.72 -8.52 -8.32
N TYR A 165 -0.53 -8.10 -7.90
CA TYR A 165 -0.15 -7.84 -6.51
C TYR A 165 0.03 -6.35 -6.27
N LEU A 166 -0.42 -5.88 -5.11
CA LEU A 166 -0.20 -4.54 -4.63
C LEU A 166 1.12 -4.47 -3.85
N ILE A 167 1.90 -3.44 -4.11
CA ILE A 167 3.15 -3.14 -3.39
C ILE A 167 3.20 -1.65 -3.08
N ASP A 168 4.11 -1.26 -2.19
CA ASP A 168 4.36 0.13 -1.79
C ASP A 168 3.11 0.87 -1.30
N HIS A 169 3.05 1.01 0.02
CA HIS A 169 2.00 1.71 0.73
C HIS A 169 2.51 2.97 1.45
N SER A 170 3.75 3.38 1.20
CA SER A 170 4.44 4.41 1.99
C SER A 170 3.83 5.81 1.91
N ASN A 171 3.00 6.08 0.90
CA ASN A 171 2.32 7.37 0.72
C ASN A 171 0.92 7.43 1.36
N LEU A 172 0.53 6.39 2.10
CA LEU A 172 -0.71 6.32 2.87
C LEU A 172 -0.59 6.91 4.28
N PRO A 173 -1.67 7.45 4.86
CA PRO A 173 -2.80 8.09 4.18
C PRO A 173 -2.40 9.47 3.62
N VAL A 174 -3.02 9.87 2.50
CA VAL A 174 -2.98 11.22 1.90
C VAL A 174 -1.63 11.67 1.34
N LYS A 175 -0.53 11.55 2.09
CA LYS A 175 0.84 11.91 1.71
C LYS A 175 1.84 11.24 2.68
N PRO A 176 3.10 11.00 2.29
CA PRO A 176 4.06 10.25 3.13
C PRO A 176 4.33 10.85 4.52
N ASN A 177 4.34 12.17 4.68
CA ASN A 177 4.50 12.86 5.97
C ASN A 177 3.24 13.64 6.35
N TRP A 178 2.16 12.91 6.62
CA TRP A 178 0.92 13.48 7.09
C TRP A 178 1.01 13.94 8.56
N SER A 179 0.19 14.94 8.89
CA SER A 179 -0.09 15.44 10.23
C SER A 179 -1.54 15.11 10.59
N ALA A 180 -1.91 15.26 11.88
CA ALA A 180 -3.30 15.03 12.32
C ALA A 180 -4.32 15.87 11.52
N SER A 181 -3.98 17.11 11.15
CA SER A 181 -4.87 17.98 10.38
C SER A 181 -5.02 17.60 8.91
N ASP A 182 -4.10 16.79 8.36
CA ASP A 182 -4.23 16.31 6.97
C ASP A 182 -5.30 15.21 6.83
N LEU A 183 -5.67 14.57 7.94
CA LEU A 183 -6.56 13.41 7.95
C LEU A 183 -8.02 13.83 8.04
N GLN A 184 -8.58 14.24 6.90
CA GLN A 184 -9.97 14.69 6.78
C GLN A 184 -10.86 13.55 6.26
N PRO A 185 -11.61 12.83 7.12
CA PRO A 185 -12.28 11.58 6.74
C PRO A 185 -13.35 11.76 5.66
N HIS A 186 -13.94 12.95 5.53
CA HIS A 186 -14.98 13.22 4.54
C HIS A 186 -14.45 13.87 3.25
N GLU A 187 -13.15 14.15 3.17
CA GLU A 187 -12.54 14.71 1.96
C GLU A 187 -12.46 13.67 0.83
N LYS A 188 -12.54 14.17 -0.41
CA LYS A 188 -12.35 13.38 -1.61
C LYS A 188 -10.87 13.40 -2.00
N TYR A 189 -10.23 12.25 -1.85
CA TYR A 189 -8.85 12.06 -2.30
C TYR A 189 -8.80 11.49 -3.71
N ARG A 190 -7.73 11.82 -4.43
CA ARG A 190 -7.48 11.33 -5.79
C ARG A 190 -7.27 9.81 -5.77
N ASN A 191 -7.91 9.10 -6.69
CA ASN A 191 -7.67 7.68 -6.93
C ASN A 191 -7.05 7.50 -8.32
N ILE A 192 -5.77 7.10 -8.37
CA ILE A 192 -5.02 7.01 -9.63
C ILE A 192 -5.62 5.95 -10.57
N LEU A 193 -6.10 4.82 -10.05
CA LEU A 193 -6.69 3.77 -10.90
C LEU A 193 -8.00 4.22 -11.55
N VAL A 194 -8.80 5.00 -10.83
CA VAL A 194 -10.00 5.65 -11.39
C VAL A 194 -9.64 6.58 -12.54
N ASP A 195 -8.55 7.35 -12.39
CA ASP A 195 -8.08 8.26 -13.45
C ASP A 195 -7.54 7.50 -14.66
N ILE A 196 -6.66 6.50 -14.45
CA ILE A 196 -6.06 5.68 -15.52
C ILE A 196 -7.14 4.99 -16.35
N LEU A 197 -8.17 4.46 -15.69
CA LEU A 197 -9.25 3.72 -16.34
C LEU A 197 -10.43 4.60 -16.75
N GLN A 198 -10.36 5.90 -16.47
CA GLN A 198 -11.40 6.90 -16.75
C GLN A 198 -12.78 6.49 -16.21
N ILE A 199 -12.82 5.87 -15.02
CA ILE A 199 -14.05 5.24 -14.50
C ILE A 199 -15.15 6.26 -14.26
N VAL A 200 -14.83 7.49 -13.86
CA VAL A 200 -15.85 8.54 -13.66
C VAL A 200 -16.58 8.83 -14.97
N GLN A 201 -15.84 9.00 -16.06
CA GLN A 201 -16.35 9.37 -17.38
C GLN A 201 -16.94 8.16 -18.12
N ASP A 202 -16.19 7.07 -18.21
CA ASP A 202 -16.45 5.95 -19.12
C ASP A 202 -16.86 4.66 -18.40
N GLY A 203 -16.73 4.62 -17.06
CA GLY A 203 -17.09 3.47 -16.25
C GLY A 203 -18.59 3.17 -16.33
N LYS A 204 -18.93 1.93 -16.65
CA LYS A 204 -20.32 1.47 -16.72
C LYS A 204 -20.95 1.46 -15.32
N LEU A 205 -22.27 1.69 -15.26
CA LEU A 205 -23.02 1.70 -13.99
C LEU A 205 -22.78 0.45 -13.12
N PRO A 206 -22.74 -0.79 -13.65
CA PRO A 206 -22.41 -1.97 -12.87
C PRO A 206 -21.01 -1.93 -12.22
N GLN A 207 -20.01 -1.37 -12.92
CA GLN A 207 -18.65 -1.24 -12.39
C GLN A 207 -18.61 -0.22 -11.24
N LYS A 208 -19.20 0.97 -11.45
CA LYS A 208 -19.30 2.01 -10.41
C LYS A 208 -19.99 1.48 -9.16
N ARG A 209 -21.10 0.74 -9.34
CA ARG A 209 -21.81 0.08 -8.24
C ARG A 209 -20.95 -0.99 -7.56
N ALA A 210 -20.23 -1.83 -8.31
CA ALA A 210 -19.37 -2.85 -7.73
C ALA A 210 -18.26 -2.25 -6.84
N ILE A 211 -17.68 -1.11 -7.24
CA ILE A 211 -16.69 -0.39 -6.42
C ILE A 211 -17.33 0.10 -5.12
N ALA A 212 -18.51 0.74 -5.18
CA ALA A 212 -19.20 1.20 -3.98
C ALA A 212 -19.56 0.02 -3.05
N VAL A 213 -20.06 -1.09 -3.60
CA VAL A 213 -20.40 -2.30 -2.83
C VAL A 213 -19.16 -2.91 -2.18
N ALA A 214 -18.00 -2.93 -2.84
CA ALA A 214 -16.76 -3.45 -2.25
C ALA A 214 -16.41 -2.73 -0.94
N ALA A 215 -16.71 -1.44 -0.82
CA ALA A 215 -16.46 -0.67 0.40
C ALA A 215 -17.35 -1.03 1.60
N THR A 216 -18.43 -1.80 1.39
CA THR A 216 -19.28 -2.27 2.50
C THR A 216 -18.54 -3.21 3.46
N GLN A 217 -17.46 -3.85 2.99
CA GLN A 217 -16.67 -4.78 3.79
C GLN A 217 -15.60 -4.09 4.65
N HIS A 218 -15.34 -2.79 4.44
CA HIS A 218 -14.21 -2.12 5.10
C HIS A 218 -14.37 -2.00 6.61
N SER A 219 -15.60 -1.85 7.12
CA SER A 219 -15.83 -1.78 8.57
C SER A 219 -15.45 -3.09 9.26
N ASP A 220 -15.85 -4.22 8.69
CA ASP A 220 -15.49 -5.54 9.19
C ASP A 220 -13.98 -5.79 9.04
N ALA A 221 -13.41 -5.42 7.88
CA ALA A 221 -11.98 -5.52 7.62
C ALA A 221 -11.16 -4.74 8.66
N TYR A 222 -11.54 -3.50 8.96
CA TYR A 222 -10.93 -2.66 9.98
C TYR A 222 -11.03 -3.27 11.39
N ASN A 223 -12.24 -3.69 11.79
CA ASN A 223 -12.48 -4.25 13.12
C ASN A 223 -11.68 -5.54 13.35
N ASN A 224 -11.39 -6.31 12.30
CA ASN A 224 -10.61 -7.54 12.40
C ASN A 224 -9.12 -7.31 12.67
N ILE A 225 -8.60 -6.11 12.41
CA ILE A 225 -7.16 -5.81 12.45
C ILE A 225 -6.82 -4.60 13.33
N ILE A 226 -7.81 -3.95 13.96
CA ILE A 226 -7.60 -2.75 14.75
C ILE A 226 -6.64 -2.99 15.92
N ASP A 227 -6.72 -4.13 16.60
CA ASP A 227 -5.80 -4.47 17.69
C ASP A 227 -4.33 -4.47 17.24
N GLU A 228 -4.04 -4.95 16.02
CA GLU A 228 -2.69 -4.94 15.47
C GLU A 228 -2.28 -3.55 14.97
N LEU A 229 -3.21 -2.79 14.37
CA LEU A 229 -2.97 -1.39 14.00
C LEU A 229 -2.62 -0.54 15.22
N GLU A 230 -3.42 -0.61 16.28
CA GLU A 230 -3.20 0.13 17.53
C GLU A 230 -1.86 -0.22 18.16
N TYR A 231 -1.48 -1.50 18.15
CA TYR A 231 -0.16 -1.92 18.61
C TYR A 231 0.95 -1.18 17.85
N TRP A 232 0.90 -1.16 16.51
CA TRP A 232 1.92 -0.50 15.70
C TRP A 232 1.87 1.02 15.83
N TRP A 233 0.70 1.63 15.82
CA TRP A 233 0.56 3.06 16.06
C TRP A 233 1.09 3.47 17.43
N GLU A 234 0.91 2.65 18.47
CA GLU A 234 1.53 2.89 19.78
C GLU A 234 3.05 2.88 19.69
N GLN A 235 3.65 1.89 19.01
CA GLN A 235 5.11 1.81 18.89
C GLN A 235 5.72 3.04 18.20
N PHE A 236 5.06 3.55 17.15
CA PHE A 236 5.60 4.64 16.33
C PHE A 236 5.13 6.04 16.74
N LEU A 237 3.96 6.15 17.38
CA LEU A 237 3.31 7.43 17.72
C LEU A 237 3.03 7.58 19.23
N SER A 238 3.69 6.81 20.10
CA SER A 238 3.51 6.91 21.57
C SER A 238 3.60 8.34 22.12
N ALA A 239 4.49 9.17 21.56
CA ALA A 239 4.66 10.57 21.93
C ALA A 239 3.69 11.56 21.23
N ASP A 240 2.90 11.10 20.26
CA ASP A 240 1.96 11.91 19.45
C ASP A 240 0.56 11.29 19.47
N SER A 241 -0.07 11.35 20.64
CA SER A 241 -1.42 10.81 20.86
C SER A 241 -2.48 11.47 19.97
N SER A 242 -2.30 12.75 19.61
CA SER A 242 -3.18 13.47 18.69
C SER A 242 -3.15 12.84 17.30
N ARG A 243 -1.96 12.53 16.79
CA ARG A 243 -1.79 11.88 15.49
C ARG A 243 -2.33 10.45 15.50
N ARG A 244 -2.07 9.70 16.58
CA ARG A 244 -2.62 8.35 16.76
C ARG A 244 -4.14 8.34 16.72
N LYS A 245 -4.79 9.25 17.46
CA LYS A 245 -6.25 9.39 17.43
C LYS A 245 -6.76 9.78 16.03
N ALA A 246 -6.06 10.68 15.35
CA ALA A 246 -6.46 11.15 14.02
C ALA A 246 -6.43 10.03 12.97
N ILE A 247 -5.41 9.15 12.97
CA ILE A 247 -5.35 8.04 12.01
C ILE A 247 -6.39 6.96 12.29
N ASP A 248 -6.65 6.66 13.56
CA ASP A 248 -7.76 5.80 13.98
C ASP A 248 -9.10 6.36 13.47
N ASP A 249 -9.47 7.58 13.89
CA ASP A 249 -10.73 8.21 13.49
C ASP A 249 -10.86 8.27 11.96
N PHE A 250 -9.79 8.65 11.27
CA PHE A 250 -9.77 8.74 9.81
C PHE A 250 -10.11 7.41 9.15
N LEU A 251 -9.41 6.34 9.50
CA LEU A 251 -9.63 5.03 8.90
C LEU A 251 -10.98 4.44 9.30
N ARG A 252 -11.37 4.57 10.57
CA ARG A 252 -12.63 4.05 11.09
C ARG A 252 -13.85 4.74 10.48
N ILE A 253 -13.87 6.07 10.45
CA ILE A 253 -14.95 6.83 9.80
C ILE A 253 -14.96 6.51 8.31
N ARG A 254 -13.78 6.43 7.68
CA ARG A 254 -13.74 6.12 6.25
C ARG A 254 -14.20 4.71 5.91
N ALA A 255 -13.99 3.75 6.81
CA ALA A 255 -14.48 2.38 6.67
C ALA A 255 -16.02 2.33 6.77
N ALA A 256 -16.60 3.08 7.71
CA ALA A 256 -18.05 3.16 7.92
C ALA A 256 -18.78 3.84 6.74
N ASP A 257 -18.24 4.97 6.28
CA ASP A 257 -18.88 5.79 5.25
C ASP A 257 -18.46 5.42 3.82
N GLY A 258 -17.69 4.34 3.63
CA GLY A 258 -17.06 4.00 2.34
C GLY A 258 -18.07 3.87 1.19
N HIS A 259 -19.16 3.14 1.43
CA HIS A 259 -20.21 2.93 0.42
C HIS A 259 -20.90 4.24 0.02
N SER A 260 -21.23 5.09 0.99
CA SER A 260 -21.92 6.37 0.72
C SER A 260 -21.00 7.36 0.00
N ARG A 261 -19.73 7.49 0.44
CA ARG A 261 -18.73 8.32 -0.23
C ARG A 261 -18.53 7.91 -1.68
N LEU A 262 -18.30 6.62 -1.96
CA LEU A 262 -18.08 6.14 -3.31
C LEU A 262 -19.33 6.27 -4.18
N SER A 263 -20.52 6.00 -3.63
CA SER A 263 -21.78 6.22 -4.35
C SER A 263 -21.95 7.68 -4.79
N SER A 264 -21.67 8.62 -3.89
CA SER A 264 -21.67 10.05 -4.20
C SER A 264 -20.59 10.40 -5.24
N ASN A 265 -19.37 9.88 -5.09
CA ASN A 265 -18.25 10.15 -5.99
C ASN A 265 -18.49 9.68 -7.43
N PHE A 266 -19.29 8.63 -7.60
CA PHE A 266 -19.65 8.07 -8.90
C PHE A 266 -21.05 8.46 -9.41
N TYR A 267 -21.72 9.40 -8.72
CA TYR A 267 -23.07 9.86 -9.06
C TYR A 267 -24.11 8.72 -9.13
N LEU A 268 -23.97 7.72 -8.25
CA LEU A 268 -24.98 6.69 -8.06
C LEU A 268 -26.14 7.33 -7.29
N MET A 269 -27.35 7.32 -7.84
CA MET A 269 -28.54 7.73 -7.09
C MET A 269 -28.64 6.87 -5.83
N ALA A 270 -28.85 7.51 -4.68
CA ALA A 270 -29.03 6.82 -3.41
C ALA A 270 -30.17 5.80 -3.56
N VAL A 271 -29.84 4.52 -3.42
CA VAL A 271 -30.81 3.42 -3.26
C VAL A 271 -30.73 2.96 -1.82
#